data_AF-A0A8V0XPK2-F1
#
_entry.id   AF-A0A8V0XPK2-F1
#
_cell.length_a   1.000
_cell.length_b   1.000
_cell.length_c   1.000
_cell.angle_alpha   90.00
_cell.angle_beta   90.00
_cell.angle_gamma   90.00
#
_symmetry.space_group_name_H-M   'P 1'
#
loop_
_entity.id
_entity.type
_entity.pdbx_description
1 polymer ?
#
loop_
_entity_poly.entity_id
_entity_poly.type
_entity_poly.pdbx_seq_one_letter_code
_entity_poly.pdbx_strand_id
1 'polypeptide(L)'
;MVLLFRMKTSVFRMLNSSEGYEKSIFSPPFVLFSDIINFSASLVRCSLRFPVFLIFFTCNYQCFIGEESVAAGEGSILTDNPTWIIDPIDGTTNFVHRFPFVAVSIGFVVNKKIEFGIVYSCVEDKMYTARKGKGAFCNGQKLKVSGQEDITKSLLVTELGSNRDPETIKIVLSNMERLLSIPIHGIRAVGTAAVNMCLVAAGGADAYYEMGIHCWDMAGAGIIITEAGGVLLDVSGGPFDLMSRRIIAASSRPIAERIAKALQIIPLKRDDATN
;
A
#
# COMPACT_ATOMS: atom_id res chain seq x y z
N MET A 1 -21.59 7.34 -3.04
CA MET A 1 -22.44 6.28 -2.45
C MET A 1 -21.98 4.87 -2.85
N VAL A 2 -21.73 4.58 -4.15
CA VAL A 2 -21.28 3.25 -4.62
C VAL A 2 -19.92 2.82 -4.04
N LEU A 3 -18.92 3.72 -4.05
CA LEU A 3 -17.59 3.47 -3.46
C LEU A 3 -17.69 3.03 -1.99
N LEU A 4 -18.37 3.84 -1.16
CA LEU A 4 -18.58 3.57 0.25
C LEU A 4 -19.26 2.22 0.48
N PHE A 5 -20.27 1.88 -0.32
CA PHE A 5 -20.97 0.60 -0.23
C PHE A 5 -20.06 -0.60 -0.56
N ARG A 6 -19.25 -0.49 -1.63
CA ARG A 6 -18.30 -1.55 -2.02
C ARG A 6 -17.20 -1.73 -0.98
N MET A 7 -16.59 -0.65 -0.52
CA MET A 7 -15.57 -0.68 0.54
C MET A 7 -16.13 -1.29 1.82
N LYS A 8 -17.31 -0.84 2.28
CA LYS A 8 -17.98 -1.40 3.46
C LYS A 8 -18.25 -2.90 3.34
N THR A 9 -18.70 -3.34 2.15
CA THR A 9 -18.96 -4.75 1.88
C THR A 9 -17.66 -5.57 1.88
N SER A 10 -16.58 -5.06 1.27
CA SER A 10 -15.27 -5.71 1.26
C SER A 10 -14.70 -5.85 2.67
N VAL A 11 -14.73 -4.77 3.47
CA VAL A 11 -14.31 -4.80 4.88
C VAL A 11 -15.13 -5.83 5.66
N PHE A 12 -16.46 -5.81 5.54
CA PHE A 12 -17.32 -6.75 6.25
C PHE A 12 -17.05 -8.21 5.88
N ARG A 13 -16.78 -8.51 4.59
CA ARG A 13 -16.37 -9.86 4.15
C ARG A 13 -15.01 -10.26 4.72
N MET A 14 -14.06 -9.32 4.78
CA MET A 14 -12.74 -9.57 5.36
C MET A 14 -12.81 -9.80 6.86
N LEU A 15 -13.70 -9.11 7.58
CA LEU A 15 -13.89 -9.36 9.01
C LEU A 15 -14.58 -10.72 9.29
N ASN A 16 -15.68 -11.03 8.61
CA ASN A 16 -16.48 -12.23 8.91
C ASN A 16 -15.88 -13.57 8.44
N SER A 17 -14.82 -13.55 7.65
CA SER A 17 -14.10 -14.77 7.23
C SER A 17 -13.11 -15.29 8.29
N SER A 18 -13.15 -14.75 9.52
CA SER A 18 -12.23 -15.10 10.61
C SER A 18 -12.64 -16.36 11.34
N GLU A 19 -12.07 -17.49 10.93
CA GLU A 19 -11.92 -18.63 11.84
C GLU A 19 -10.53 -18.53 12.48
N GLY A 20 -10.48 -18.35 13.81
CA GLY A 20 -9.26 -18.57 14.59
C GLY A 20 -8.72 -17.41 15.44
N TYR A 21 -9.19 -16.17 15.31
CA TYR A 21 -8.88 -15.10 16.26
C TYR A 21 -10.15 -14.24 16.48
N GLU A 22 -10.69 -14.38 17.69
CA GLU A 22 -11.65 -13.49 18.35
C GLU A 22 -12.93 -13.09 17.61
N LYS A 23 -13.98 -13.92 17.77
CA LYS A 23 -15.36 -13.39 17.78
C LYS A 23 -15.54 -12.25 18.80
N SER A 24 -14.65 -12.13 19.81
CA SER A 24 -14.63 -11.07 20.83
C SER A 24 -14.17 -9.70 20.31
N ILE A 25 -13.16 -9.59 19.43
CA ILE A 25 -12.73 -8.31 18.82
C ILE A 25 -13.86 -7.73 17.95
N PHE A 26 -14.62 -8.61 17.30
CA PHE A 26 -15.67 -8.25 16.35
C PHE A 26 -17.09 -8.38 16.94
N SER A 27 -17.21 -8.46 18.27
CA SER A 27 -18.52 -8.59 18.92
C SER A 27 -19.24 -7.23 19.05
N PRO A 28 -20.58 -7.19 18.82
CA PRO A 28 -21.38 -5.97 18.96
C PRO A 28 -21.37 -5.40 20.40
N PRO A 29 -21.66 -4.10 20.60
CA PRO A 29 -22.39 -3.20 19.70
C PRO A 29 -21.50 -2.52 18.67
N PHE A 30 -21.90 -2.64 17.41
CA PHE A 30 -21.31 -1.91 16.29
C PHE A 30 -21.70 -0.43 16.38
N VAL A 31 -20.75 0.43 16.77
CA VAL A 31 -20.96 1.88 16.70
C VAL A 31 -20.57 2.37 15.31
N LEU A 32 -21.53 2.96 14.59
CA LEU A 32 -21.30 3.67 13.34
C LEU A 32 -20.59 4.99 13.67
N PHE A 33 -19.29 5.09 13.39
CA PHE A 33 -18.62 6.39 13.37
C PHE A 33 -18.45 6.83 11.90
N SER A 34 -19.07 7.96 11.57
CA SER A 34 -18.93 8.65 10.28
C SER A 34 -17.68 9.53 10.21
N ASP A 35 -16.91 9.66 11.28
CA ASP A 35 -16.05 10.85 11.43
C ASP A 35 -14.55 10.64 11.18
N ILE A 36 -14.12 9.47 10.69
CA ILE A 36 -12.69 9.24 10.39
C ILE A 36 -12.24 9.90 9.08
N ILE A 37 -13.16 10.45 8.28
CA ILE A 37 -12.81 11.27 7.10
C ILE A 37 -13.64 12.56 7.04
N ASN A 38 -13.66 13.33 8.13
CA ASN A 38 -14.04 14.75 8.04
C ASN A 38 -12.87 15.66 7.68
N PHE A 39 -11.64 15.15 7.60
CA PHE A 39 -10.44 15.98 7.41
C PHE A 39 -9.88 16.05 5.98
N SER A 40 -10.19 15.07 5.10
CA SER A 40 -9.84 15.17 3.67
C SER A 40 -10.52 16.36 2.97
N ALA A 41 -11.63 16.87 3.54
CA ALA A 41 -12.31 18.08 3.05
C ALA A 41 -11.51 19.38 3.27
N SER A 42 -10.53 19.41 4.19
CA SER A 42 -9.72 20.62 4.44
C SER A 42 -8.53 20.76 3.51
N LEU A 43 -7.94 19.65 3.01
CA LEU A 43 -6.84 19.68 2.04
C LEU A 43 -7.33 19.76 0.59
N VAL A 44 -8.57 19.32 0.31
CA VAL A 44 -9.30 19.68 -0.93
C VAL A 44 -10.08 21.00 -0.75
N ARG A 45 -9.46 22.01 -0.12
CA ARG A 45 -10.03 23.37 -0.04
C ARG A 45 -9.98 24.13 -1.37
N CYS A 46 -9.32 23.60 -2.38
CA CYS A 46 -9.31 24.15 -3.72
C CYS A 46 -9.82 23.11 -4.73
N SER A 47 -11.12 23.17 -5.03
CA SER A 47 -11.75 22.54 -6.19
C SER A 47 -11.91 21.00 -6.15
N LEU A 48 -12.88 20.51 -5.36
CA LEU A 48 -13.91 19.51 -5.73
C LEU A 48 -14.48 18.85 -4.47
N ARG A 49 -15.79 19.02 -4.21
CA ARG A 49 -16.52 18.37 -3.11
C ARG A 49 -16.74 16.88 -3.42
N PHE A 50 -15.82 16.02 -3.01
CA PHE A 50 -16.12 14.59 -2.80
C PHE A 50 -15.72 14.21 -1.37
N PRO A 51 -16.68 14.12 -0.44
CA PRO A 51 -16.37 13.56 0.86
C PRO A 51 -16.22 12.04 0.71
N VAL A 52 -14.98 11.56 0.75
CA VAL A 52 -14.70 10.13 0.91
C VAL A 52 -14.97 9.81 2.37
N PHE A 53 -16.21 9.51 2.75
CA PHE A 53 -16.43 8.92 4.08
C PHE A 53 -16.00 7.45 4.03
N LEU A 54 -15.23 6.97 5.00
CA LEU A 54 -15.08 5.55 5.28
C LEU A 54 -15.71 5.29 6.63
N ILE A 55 -16.62 4.31 6.66
CA ILE A 55 -17.28 3.87 7.87
C ILE A 55 -16.53 2.64 8.37
N PHE A 56 -15.83 2.79 9.50
CA PHE A 56 -15.23 1.68 10.21
C PHE A 56 -16.15 1.22 11.34
N PHE A 57 -16.19 -0.09 11.55
CA PHE A 57 -16.82 -0.69 12.72
C PHE A 57 -15.76 -0.77 13.81
N THR A 58 -15.81 0.14 14.77
CA THR A 58 -14.80 0.22 15.82
C THR A 58 -15.20 -0.62 17.02
N CYS A 59 -14.22 -1.36 17.55
CA CYS A 59 -14.22 -1.88 18.90
C CYS A 59 -13.27 -0.99 19.73
N ASN A 60 -13.53 -0.80 21.02
CA ASN A 60 -12.83 0.17 21.90
C ASN A 60 -11.30 -0.02 22.03
N TYR A 61 -10.73 -1.06 21.41
CA TYR A 61 -9.31 -1.42 21.47
C TYR A 61 -8.57 -1.26 20.13
N GLN A 62 -9.19 -0.65 19.13
CA GLN A 62 -8.59 -0.47 17.80
C GLN A 62 -7.81 0.84 17.70
N CYS A 63 -6.62 0.78 17.12
CA CYS A 63 -5.76 1.92 16.82
C CYS A 63 -5.86 2.32 15.34
N PHE A 64 -5.43 3.55 15.02
CA PHE A 64 -5.45 4.09 13.67
C PHE A 64 -4.11 4.74 13.33
N ILE A 65 -3.66 4.55 12.09
CA ILE A 65 -2.57 5.31 11.47
C ILE A 65 -3.09 5.75 10.11
N GLY A 66 -3.35 7.04 9.94
CA GLY A 66 -3.81 7.60 8.67
C GLY A 66 -2.90 8.74 8.21
N GLU A 67 -2.65 8.83 6.91
CA GLU A 67 -1.80 9.88 6.32
C GLU A 67 -2.18 11.28 6.83
N GLU A 68 -3.45 11.65 6.69
CA GLU A 68 -3.96 12.97 7.05
C GLU A 68 -3.99 13.20 8.57
N SER A 69 -4.19 12.14 9.36
CA SER A 69 -4.11 12.20 10.82
C SER A 69 -2.67 12.46 11.28
N VAL A 70 -1.69 11.81 10.66
CA VAL A 70 -0.27 12.02 10.94
C VAL A 70 0.15 13.43 10.51
N ALA A 71 -0.34 13.92 9.36
CA ALA A 71 -0.14 15.31 8.95
C ALA A 71 -0.76 16.33 9.94
N ALA A 72 -1.84 15.96 10.63
CA ALA A 72 -2.47 16.76 11.68
C ALA A 72 -1.80 16.66 13.06
N GLY A 73 -0.73 15.86 13.20
CA GLY A 73 0.08 15.74 14.42
C GLY A 73 -0.16 14.48 15.25
N GLU A 74 -0.95 13.51 14.78
CA GLU A 74 -1.03 12.20 15.40
C GLU A 74 0.27 11.39 15.17
N GLY A 75 0.61 10.51 16.11
CA GLY A 75 1.81 9.67 16.00
C GLY A 75 1.59 8.47 15.06
N SER A 76 2.60 8.12 14.27
CA SER A 76 2.62 6.90 13.44
C SER A 76 3.30 5.74 14.18
N ILE A 77 2.76 5.36 15.35
CA ILE A 77 3.33 4.29 16.18
C ILE A 77 2.53 3.00 16.00
N LEU A 78 3.18 1.98 15.45
CA LEU A 78 2.58 0.67 15.29
C LEU A 78 2.82 -0.20 16.55
N THR A 79 1.74 -0.50 17.26
CA THR A 79 1.75 -1.37 18.45
C THR A 79 1.29 -2.79 18.11
N ASP A 80 1.18 -3.66 19.11
CA ASP A 80 0.64 -5.01 18.93
C ASP A 80 -0.90 -5.01 18.84
N ASN A 81 -1.57 -3.91 19.22
CA ASN A 81 -3.01 -3.79 19.14
C ASN A 81 -3.51 -3.83 17.69
N PRO A 82 -4.76 -4.30 17.47
CA PRO A 82 -5.41 -4.19 16.17
C PRO A 82 -5.39 -2.75 15.65
N THR A 83 -4.73 -2.53 14.52
CA THR A 83 -4.46 -1.20 13.96
C THR A 83 -4.94 -1.13 12.51
N TRP A 84 -5.74 -0.12 12.19
CA TRP A 84 -6.09 0.23 10.82
C TRP A 84 -5.07 1.23 10.28
N ILE A 85 -4.44 0.90 9.15
CA ILE A 85 -3.52 1.78 8.45
C ILE A 85 -4.18 2.20 7.14
N ILE A 86 -4.40 3.50 6.95
CA ILE A 86 -5.31 4.02 5.93
C ILE A 86 -4.63 5.12 5.10
N ASP A 87 -4.69 4.96 3.79
CA ASP A 87 -4.51 6.05 2.84
C ASP A 87 -5.87 6.37 2.18
N PRO A 88 -6.43 7.57 2.44
CA PRO A 88 -7.71 7.94 1.88
C PRO A 88 -7.67 8.19 0.36
N ILE A 89 -6.53 8.66 -0.18
CA ILE A 89 -6.33 8.98 -1.60
C ILE A 89 -4.85 8.80 -1.97
N ASP A 90 -4.45 7.55 -2.24
CA ASP A 90 -3.13 7.26 -2.81
C ASP A 90 -3.13 7.70 -4.28
N GLY A 91 -2.13 8.51 -4.64
CA GLY A 91 -2.08 9.22 -5.92
C GLY A 91 -2.82 10.56 -5.91
N THR A 92 -2.72 11.34 -4.83
CA THR A 92 -3.30 12.69 -4.76
C THR A 92 -2.91 13.58 -5.96
N THR A 93 -1.66 13.52 -6.43
CA THR A 93 -1.23 14.23 -7.66
C THR A 93 -2.04 13.78 -8.89
N ASN A 94 -2.25 12.47 -9.04
CA ASN A 94 -3.07 11.94 -10.13
C ASN A 94 -4.51 12.43 -10.02
N PHE A 95 -5.08 12.43 -8.82
CA PHE A 95 -6.42 12.93 -8.58
C PHE A 95 -6.57 14.40 -9.01
N VAL A 96 -5.64 15.26 -8.61
CA VAL A 96 -5.60 16.68 -9.00
C VAL A 96 -5.54 16.85 -10.51
N HIS A 97 -4.74 16.03 -11.19
CA HIS A 97 -4.54 16.10 -12.64
C HIS A 97 -5.53 15.26 -13.47
N ARG A 98 -6.47 14.54 -12.82
CA ARG A 98 -7.38 13.58 -13.46
C ARG A 98 -6.64 12.46 -14.22
N PHE A 99 -5.44 12.11 -13.79
CA PHE A 99 -4.73 10.94 -14.30
C PHE A 99 -5.39 9.67 -13.75
N PRO A 100 -5.65 8.63 -14.56
CA PRO A 100 -6.68 7.63 -14.26
C PRO A 100 -6.25 6.51 -13.30
N PHE A 101 -5.32 6.80 -12.37
CA PHE A 101 -4.88 5.88 -11.32
C PHE A 101 -4.92 6.58 -9.97
N VAL A 102 -5.96 6.29 -9.20
CA VAL A 102 -6.19 6.85 -7.86
C VAL A 102 -6.76 5.73 -7.00
N ALA A 103 -6.23 5.52 -5.81
CA ALA A 103 -6.65 4.42 -4.96
C ALA A 103 -7.07 4.84 -3.54
N VAL A 104 -7.95 4.06 -2.94
CA VAL A 104 -8.13 4.03 -1.49
C VAL A 104 -7.44 2.78 -0.97
N SER A 105 -6.58 2.92 0.04
CA SER A 105 -5.81 1.80 0.63
C SER A 105 -6.17 1.61 2.10
N ILE A 106 -6.42 0.37 2.50
CA ILE A 106 -6.65 -0.03 3.88
C ILE A 106 -5.84 -1.29 4.18
N GLY A 107 -4.93 -1.20 5.14
CA GLY A 107 -4.31 -2.35 5.78
C GLY A 107 -4.87 -2.55 7.19
N PHE A 108 -5.05 -3.80 7.60
CA PHE A 108 -5.36 -4.14 8.99
C PHE A 108 -4.25 -5.00 9.57
N VAL A 109 -3.72 -4.55 10.71
CA VAL A 109 -2.50 -5.07 11.31
C VAL A 109 -2.79 -5.52 12.74
N VAL A 110 -2.30 -6.70 13.12
CA VAL A 110 -2.38 -7.24 14.50
C VAL A 110 -1.02 -7.80 14.86
N ASN A 111 -0.52 -7.53 16.08
CA ASN A 111 0.83 -7.95 16.49
C ASN A 111 1.91 -7.55 15.45
N LYS A 112 1.78 -6.33 14.91
CA LYS A 112 2.63 -5.76 13.85
C LYS A 112 2.71 -6.58 12.56
N LYS A 113 1.75 -7.49 12.32
CA LYS A 113 1.63 -8.30 11.11
C LYS A 113 0.36 -7.94 10.37
N ILE A 114 0.46 -7.72 9.06
CA ILE A 114 -0.70 -7.44 8.21
C ILE A 114 -1.56 -8.70 8.11
N GLU A 115 -2.84 -8.59 8.45
CA GLU A 115 -3.80 -9.70 8.47
C GLU A 115 -4.74 -9.67 7.26
N PHE A 116 -5.14 -8.48 6.80
CA PHE A 116 -5.80 -8.28 5.51
C PHE A 116 -5.52 -6.90 4.93
N GLY A 117 -5.75 -6.78 3.62
CA GLY A 117 -5.52 -5.56 2.86
C GLY A 117 -6.59 -5.37 1.78
N ILE A 118 -6.97 -4.13 1.57
CA ILE A 118 -7.94 -3.70 0.56
C ILE A 118 -7.33 -2.51 -0.17
N VAL A 119 -7.29 -2.59 -1.49
CA VAL A 119 -6.91 -1.48 -2.37
C VAL A 119 -7.99 -1.34 -3.43
N TYR A 120 -8.59 -0.17 -3.52
CA TYR A 120 -9.61 0.10 -4.53
C TYR A 120 -9.12 1.16 -5.52
N SER A 121 -8.76 0.73 -6.73
CA SER A 121 -8.46 1.64 -7.84
C SER A 121 -9.77 2.25 -8.34
N CYS A 122 -9.97 3.53 -8.04
CA CYS A 122 -11.26 4.20 -8.13
C CYS A 122 -11.74 4.38 -9.55
N VAL A 123 -10.85 4.84 -10.44
CA VAL A 123 -11.19 5.15 -11.84
C VAL A 123 -11.36 3.87 -12.65
N GLU A 124 -10.57 2.84 -12.34
CA GLU A 124 -10.60 1.54 -13.04
C GLU A 124 -11.71 0.61 -12.54
N ASP A 125 -12.38 0.95 -11.44
CA ASP A 125 -13.37 0.09 -10.76
C ASP A 125 -12.81 -1.30 -10.37
N LYS A 126 -11.56 -1.33 -9.90
CA LYS A 126 -10.87 -2.57 -9.50
C LYS A 126 -10.70 -2.64 -7.99
N MET A 127 -11.37 -3.62 -7.38
CA MET A 127 -11.29 -3.92 -5.96
C MET A 127 -10.31 -5.06 -5.71
N TYR A 128 -9.10 -4.71 -5.29
CA TYR A 128 -8.07 -5.65 -4.87
C TYR A 128 -8.21 -5.94 -3.39
N THR A 129 -8.18 -7.22 -3.03
CA THR A 129 -8.34 -7.64 -1.65
C THR A 129 -7.53 -8.89 -1.36
N ALA A 130 -6.94 -8.98 -0.17
CA ALA A 130 -6.31 -10.20 0.30
C ALA A 130 -6.47 -10.36 1.81
N ARG A 131 -6.50 -11.60 2.25
CA ARG A 131 -6.46 -11.98 3.66
C ARG A 131 -5.44 -13.09 3.83
N LYS A 132 -4.68 -13.03 4.91
CA LYS A 132 -3.66 -14.00 5.24
C LYS A 132 -4.16 -15.44 5.16
N GLY A 133 -3.47 -16.26 4.35
CA GLY A 133 -3.80 -17.66 4.10
C GLY A 133 -5.07 -17.91 3.29
N LYS A 134 -5.65 -16.89 2.65
CA LYS A 134 -6.92 -17.00 1.89
C LYS A 134 -6.76 -16.61 0.41
N GLY A 135 -5.59 -16.15 0.00
CA GLY A 135 -5.29 -15.70 -1.34
C GLY A 135 -5.63 -14.23 -1.59
N ALA A 136 -5.15 -13.74 -2.73
CA ALA A 136 -5.41 -12.38 -3.22
C ALA A 136 -6.39 -12.42 -4.40
N PHE A 137 -7.22 -11.38 -4.51
CA PHE A 137 -8.29 -11.29 -5.51
C PHE A 137 -8.41 -9.87 -6.05
N CYS A 138 -8.81 -9.73 -7.32
CA CYS A 138 -9.30 -8.50 -7.91
C CYS A 138 -10.70 -8.74 -8.47
N ASN A 139 -11.70 -7.99 -7.99
CA ASN A 139 -13.11 -8.16 -8.38
C ASN A 139 -13.60 -9.63 -8.29
N GLY A 140 -13.10 -10.37 -7.28
CA GLY A 140 -13.42 -11.78 -7.05
C GLY A 140 -12.60 -12.79 -7.87
N GLN A 141 -11.80 -12.34 -8.84
CA GLN A 141 -10.89 -13.22 -9.57
C GLN A 141 -9.58 -13.37 -8.82
N LYS A 142 -9.10 -14.61 -8.66
CA LYS A 142 -7.86 -14.91 -7.94
C LYS A 142 -6.65 -14.34 -8.68
N LEU A 143 -5.77 -13.68 -7.95
CA LEU A 143 -4.52 -13.11 -8.46
C LEU A 143 -3.38 -14.12 -8.33
N LYS A 144 -2.40 -13.97 -9.21
CA LYS A 144 -1.13 -14.70 -9.19
C LYS A 144 -0.06 -13.81 -9.79
N VAL A 145 1.07 -13.68 -9.10
CA VAL A 145 2.26 -13.00 -9.64
C VAL A 145 2.83 -13.73 -10.86
N SER A 146 3.66 -13.06 -11.66
CA SER A 146 4.23 -13.62 -12.89
C SER A 146 5.16 -14.83 -12.65
N GLY A 147 5.89 -14.83 -11.54
CA GLY A 147 6.90 -15.85 -11.22
C GLY A 147 8.19 -15.74 -12.03
N GLN A 148 8.44 -14.62 -12.73
CA GLN A 148 9.70 -14.39 -13.44
C GLN A 148 10.88 -14.41 -12.45
N GLU A 149 11.99 -15.04 -12.83
CA GLU A 149 13.22 -15.12 -12.01
C GLU A 149 14.42 -14.47 -12.69
N ASP A 150 14.37 -14.29 -14.02
CA ASP A 150 15.41 -13.62 -14.80
C ASP A 150 15.13 -12.12 -14.88
N ILE A 151 15.94 -11.32 -14.18
CA ILE A 151 15.76 -9.86 -14.16
C ILE A 151 15.86 -9.23 -15.55
N THR A 152 16.64 -9.81 -16.48
CA THR A 152 16.80 -9.25 -17.83
C THR A 152 15.51 -9.36 -18.67
N LYS A 153 14.58 -10.21 -18.22
CA LYS A 153 13.25 -10.40 -18.84
C LYS A 153 12.13 -9.74 -18.04
N SER A 154 12.49 -8.89 -17.07
CA SER A 154 11.53 -8.30 -16.14
C SER A 154 11.05 -6.91 -16.56
N LEU A 155 9.81 -6.59 -16.20
CA LEU A 155 9.23 -5.24 -16.24
C LEU A 155 9.09 -4.72 -14.80
N LEU A 156 9.77 -3.61 -14.51
CA LEU A 156 9.75 -3.01 -13.17
C LEU A 156 8.79 -1.82 -13.10
N VAL A 157 8.36 -1.51 -11.90
CA VAL A 157 7.54 -0.35 -11.56
C VAL A 157 8.19 0.44 -10.43
N THR A 158 8.18 1.76 -10.50
CA THR A 158 8.71 2.63 -9.44
C THR A 158 8.14 4.04 -9.63
N GLU A 159 8.36 4.93 -8.68
CA GLU A 159 8.05 6.36 -8.82
C GLU A 159 9.28 7.23 -8.54
N LEU A 160 9.20 8.49 -8.95
CA LEU A 160 10.26 9.48 -8.74
C LEU A 160 10.26 10.09 -7.33
N GLY A 161 9.26 9.76 -6.51
CA GLY A 161 9.05 10.30 -5.17
C GLY A 161 8.59 11.77 -5.14
N SER A 162 8.29 12.26 -3.94
CA SER A 162 7.85 13.63 -3.66
C SER A 162 8.99 14.59 -3.31
N ASN A 163 10.14 14.08 -2.86
CA ASN A 163 11.29 14.89 -2.50
C ASN A 163 11.88 15.59 -3.75
N ARG A 164 12.21 16.87 -3.61
CA ARG A 164 12.78 17.71 -4.69
C ARG A 164 14.20 18.19 -4.39
N ASP A 165 14.82 17.70 -3.32
CA ASP A 165 16.23 17.89 -3.05
C ASP A 165 17.09 17.30 -4.20
N PRO A 166 18.02 18.07 -4.79
CA PRO A 166 18.80 17.63 -5.95
C PRO A 166 19.61 16.35 -5.73
N GLU A 167 20.18 16.15 -4.53
CA GLU A 167 20.98 14.96 -4.25
C GLU A 167 20.07 13.72 -4.13
N THR A 168 18.90 13.88 -3.52
CA THR A 168 17.90 12.82 -3.47
C THR A 168 17.43 12.43 -4.88
N ILE A 169 17.09 13.41 -5.74
CA ILE A 169 16.70 13.16 -7.14
C ILE A 169 17.82 12.41 -7.88
N LYS A 170 19.07 12.84 -7.70
CA LYS A 170 20.22 12.20 -8.35
C LYS A 170 20.36 10.72 -7.97
N ILE A 171 20.16 10.36 -6.69
CA ILE A 171 20.18 8.96 -6.25
C ILE A 171 19.02 8.17 -6.87
N VAL A 172 17.80 8.73 -6.90
CA VAL A 172 16.62 8.09 -7.53
C VAL A 172 16.89 7.77 -9.00
N LEU A 173 17.34 8.77 -9.77
CA LEU A 173 17.64 8.60 -11.20
C LEU A 173 18.82 7.65 -11.43
N SER A 174 19.87 7.71 -10.60
CA SER A 174 21.01 6.78 -10.69
C SER A 174 20.59 5.34 -10.40
N ASN A 175 19.66 5.11 -9.47
CA ASN A 175 19.12 3.78 -9.21
C ASN A 175 18.30 3.24 -10.39
N MET A 176 17.48 4.08 -11.02
CA MET A 176 16.76 3.71 -12.24
C MET A 176 17.72 3.38 -13.39
N GLU A 177 18.76 4.20 -13.59
CA GLU A 177 19.81 3.98 -14.59
C GLU A 177 20.54 2.64 -14.38
N ARG A 178 20.93 2.33 -13.13
CA ARG A 178 21.57 1.06 -12.77
C ARG A 178 20.70 -0.14 -13.13
N LEU A 179 19.40 -0.07 -12.87
CA LEU A 179 18.47 -1.16 -13.20
C LEU A 179 18.24 -1.29 -14.71
N LEU A 180 18.05 -0.18 -15.42
CA LEU A 180 17.92 -0.15 -16.89
C LEU A 180 19.18 -0.71 -17.58
N SER A 181 20.35 -0.53 -16.97
CA SER A 181 21.63 -1.06 -17.46
C SER A 181 21.83 -2.57 -17.21
N ILE A 182 20.94 -3.25 -16.45
CA ILE A 182 20.89 -4.72 -16.30
C ILE A 182 20.04 -5.35 -17.43
N PRO A 183 20.01 -4.72 -18.60
CA PRO A 183 18.90 -4.73 -19.57
C PRO A 183 17.57 -5.35 -19.10
N ILE A 184 16.86 -4.72 -18.16
CA ILE A 184 15.44 -5.04 -17.93
C ILE A 184 14.59 -4.60 -19.14
N HIS A 185 13.40 -5.17 -19.33
CA HIS A 185 12.51 -4.78 -20.44
C HIS A 185 11.98 -3.34 -20.32
N GLY A 186 11.94 -2.80 -19.11
CA GLY A 186 11.66 -1.38 -18.88
C GLY A 186 11.18 -1.06 -17.48
N ILE A 187 10.87 0.22 -17.27
CA ILE A 187 10.27 0.75 -16.04
C ILE A 187 8.91 1.38 -16.39
N ARG A 188 7.93 1.27 -15.49
CA ARG A 188 6.65 1.98 -15.52
C ARG A 188 6.47 2.79 -14.24
N ALA A 189 5.64 3.81 -14.31
CA ALA A 189 5.24 4.66 -13.18
C ALA A 189 3.79 5.08 -13.43
N VAL A 190 2.87 4.74 -12.52
CA VAL A 190 1.45 5.10 -12.65
C VAL A 190 1.01 6.14 -11.62
N GLY A 191 1.89 6.56 -10.70
CA GLY A 191 1.70 7.65 -9.76
C GLY A 191 0.97 7.28 -8.46
N THR A 192 0.89 5.99 -8.11
CA THR A 192 0.30 5.47 -6.85
C THR A 192 1.00 4.18 -6.46
N ALA A 193 1.52 4.13 -5.24
CA ALA A 193 2.26 3.00 -4.71
C ALA A 193 1.38 1.74 -4.59
N ALA A 194 0.15 1.91 -4.08
CA ALA A 194 -0.79 0.81 -3.86
C ALA A 194 -1.20 0.15 -5.19
N VAL A 195 -1.45 0.94 -6.25
CA VAL A 195 -1.76 0.38 -7.58
C VAL A 195 -0.53 -0.26 -8.21
N ASN A 196 0.66 0.35 -8.11
CA ASN A 196 1.90 -0.24 -8.60
C ASN A 196 2.13 -1.65 -8.02
N MET A 197 1.93 -1.81 -6.72
CA MET A 197 1.98 -3.12 -6.06
C MET A 197 0.85 -4.05 -6.53
N CYS A 198 -0.37 -3.56 -6.71
CA CYS A 198 -1.47 -4.37 -7.24
C CYS A 198 -1.22 -4.86 -8.68
N LEU A 199 -0.50 -4.10 -9.51
CA LEU A 199 -0.07 -4.53 -10.85
C LEU A 199 0.93 -5.69 -10.78
N VAL A 200 1.84 -5.68 -9.80
CA VAL A 200 2.74 -6.81 -9.54
C VAL A 200 1.96 -8.03 -9.04
N ALA A 201 1.02 -7.85 -8.11
CA ALA A 201 0.18 -8.94 -7.60
C ALA A 201 -0.66 -9.61 -8.72
N ALA A 202 -1.08 -8.83 -9.71
CA ALA A 202 -1.79 -9.32 -10.89
C ALA A 202 -0.88 -9.94 -11.96
N GLY A 203 0.45 -9.92 -11.79
CA GLY A 203 1.41 -10.45 -12.74
C GLY A 203 1.61 -9.59 -13.99
N GLY A 204 1.09 -8.36 -14.01
CA GLY A 204 1.28 -7.41 -15.11
C GLY A 204 2.64 -6.71 -15.07
N ALA A 205 3.29 -6.72 -13.90
CA ALA A 205 4.68 -6.32 -13.70
C ALA A 205 5.38 -7.33 -12.78
N ASP A 206 6.71 -7.34 -12.80
CA ASP A 206 7.49 -8.34 -12.10
C ASP A 206 7.99 -7.87 -10.74
N ALA A 207 8.24 -6.57 -10.58
CA ALA A 207 8.51 -6.00 -9.26
C ALA A 207 8.25 -4.50 -9.21
N TYR A 208 7.98 -4.03 -8.00
CA TYR A 208 7.91 -2.65 -7.60
C TYR A 208 8.97 -2.38 -6.54
N TYR A 209 9.67 -1.26 -6.64
CA TYR A 209 10.53 -0.79 -5.57
C TYR A 209 10.34 0.71 -5.37
N GLU A 210 10.40 1.16 -4.12
CA GLU A 210 10.41 2.58 -3.81
C GLU A 210 11.05 2.84 -2.44
N MET A 211 11.64 4.02 -2.30
CA MET A 211 12.15 4.57 -1.04
C MET A 211 11.53 5.95 -0.86
N GLY A 212 10.91 6.19 0.28
CA GLY A 212 10.22 7.45 0.58
C GLY A 212 8.72 7.30 0.78
N ILE A 213 8.14 6.14 0.47
CA ILE A 213 6.75 5.82 0.80
C ILE A 213 6.55 5.61 2.29
N HIS A 214 5.32 5.64 2.76
CA HIS A 214 4.92 5.50 4.15
C HIS A 214 4.17 4.18 4.39
N CYS A 215 3.95 3.84 5.67
CA CYS A 215 3.25 2.61 6.04
C CYS A 215 1.84 2.48 5.42
N TRP A 216 1.12 3.58 5.21
CA TRP A 216 -0.21 3.59 4.59
C TRP A 216 -0.21 3.27 3.09
N ASP A 217 0.86 3.64 2.37
CA ASP A 217 1.08 3.29 0.97
C ASP A 217 1.26 1.77 0.78
N MET A 218 1.88 1.12 1.78
CA MET A 218 2.30 -0.27 1.72
C MET A 218 1.32 -1.26 2.36
N ALA A 219 0.64 -0.87 3.44
CA ALA A 219 -0.07 -1.82 4.31
C ALA A 219 -1.20 -2.56 3.60
N GLY A 220 -1.99 -1.86 2.78
CA GLY A 220 -3.09 -2.46 2.03
C GLY A 220 -2.59 -3.39 0.93
N ALA A 221 -1.65 -2.94 0.11
CA ALA A 221 -1.17 -3.70 -1.05
C ALA A 221 -0.15 -4.81 -0.68
N GLY A 222 0.55 -4.68 0.45
CA GLY A 222 1.64 -5.58 0.84
C GLY A 222 1.18 -7.02 0.99
N ILE A 223 0.08 -7.24 1.70
CA ILE A 223 -0.50 -8.58 1.84
C ILE A 223 -1.11 -9.11 0.54
N ILE A 224 -1.55 -8.21 -0.35
CA ILE A 224 -2.06 -8.58 -1.69
C ILE A 224 -0.94 -9.20 -2.52
N ILE A 225 0.28 -8.67 -2.45
CA ILE A 225 1.47 -9.26 -3.09
C ILE A 225 1.74 -10.66 -2.53
N THR A 226 1.85 -10.81 -1.22
CA THR A 226 2.26 -12.09 -0.60
C THR A 226 1.22 -13.18 -0.82
N GLU A 227 -0.07 -12.86 -0.73
CA GLU A 227 -1.15 -13.80 -0.98
C GLU A 227 -1.36 -14.13 -2.47
N ALA A 228 -0.83 -13.30 -3.38
CA ALA A 228 -0.72 -13.62 -4.80
C ALA A 228 0.51 -14.51 -5.13
N GLY A 229 1.34 -14.83 -4.13
CA GLY A 229 2.54 -15.66 -4.27
C GLY A 229 3.85 -14.87 -4.44
N GLY A 230 3.83 -13.55 -4.30
CA GLY A 230 5.01 -12.70 -4.34
C GLY A 230 5.73 -12.58 -2.99
N VAL A 231 6.74 -11.71 -2.95
CA VAL A 231 7.57 -11.46 -1.76
C VAL A 231 7.74 -9.96 -1.49
N LEU A 232 7.90 -9.62 -0.21
CA LEU A 232 8.27 -8.28 0.24
C LEU A 232 9.64 -8.31 0.92
N LEU A 233 10.53 -7.42 0.50
CA LEU A 233 11.85 -7.21 1.10
C LEU A 233 12.05 -5.72 1.41
N ASP A 234 12.96 -5.41 2.33
CA ASP A 234 13.56 -4.08 2.41
C ASP A 234 14.59 -3.92 1.27
N VAL A 235 14.84 -2.69 0.83
CA VAL A 235 15.81 -2.39 -0.24
C VAL A 235 17.25 -2.80 0.09
N SER A 236 17.57 -2.99 1.37
CA SER A 236 18.83 -3.58 1.84
C SER A 236 18.96 -5.09 1.55
N GLY A 237 17.89 -5.74 1.07
CA GLY A 237 17.80 -7.19 0.91
C GLY A 237 17.37 -7.94 2.18
N GLY A 238 17.21 -7.22 3.29
CA GLY A 238 16.73 -7.77 4.56
C GLY A 238 15.21 -7.99 4.60
N PRO A 239 14.69 -8.41 5.77
CA PRO A 239 13.25 -8.53 6.00
C PRO A 239 12.53 -7.20 5.76
N PHE A 240 11.35 -7.26 5.16
CA PHE A 240 10.48 -6.10 5.03
C PHE A 240 10.08 -5.54 6.39
N ASP A 241 10.18 -4.22 6.51
CA ASP A 241 9.77 -3.45 7.68
C ASP A 241 8.81 -2.34 7.22
N LEU A 242 7.56 -2.45 7.67
CA LEU A 242 6.45 -1.59 7.29
C LEU A 242 6.67 -0.11 7.65
N MET A 243 7.50 0.18 8.66
CA MET A 243 7.73 1.56 9.14
C MET A 243 9.04 2.16 8.58
N SER A 244 9.76 1.42 7.73
CA SER A 244 11.11 1.77 7.26
C SER A 244 11.18 2.80 6.14
N ARG A 245 10.04 3.11 5.50
CA ARG A 245 9.92 3.92 4.29
C ARG A 245 10.47 3.29 3.00
N ARG A 246 10.69 1.97 2.98
CA ARG A 246 11.40 1.30 1.89
C ARG A 246 10.75 -0.04 1.59
N ILE A 247 10.61 -0.36 0.31
CA ILE A 247 10.05 -1.65 -0.11
C ILE A 247 10.66 -2.12 -1.43
N ILE A 248 10.76 -3.44 -1.54
CA ILE A 248 10.75 -4.17 -2.80
C ILE A 248 9.59 -5.17 -2.71
N ALA A 249 8.61 -5.03 -3.58
CA ALA A 249 7.51 -5.97 -3.76
C ALA A 249 7.67 -6.68 -5.11
N ALA A 250 7.98 -7.97 -5.10
CA ALA A 250 8.35 -8.69 -6.32
C ALA A 250 7.55 -9.98 -6.52
N SER A 251 7.49 -10.43 -7.76
CA SER A 251 6.89 -11.71 -8.15
C SER A 251 7.72 -12.91 -7.69
N SER A 252 9.03 -12.74 -7.48
CA SER A 252 9.93 -13.78 -7.01
C SER A 252 11.07 -13.20 -6.16
N ARG A 253 11.64 -14.05 -5.29
CA ARG A 253 12.80 -13.71 -4.47
C ARG A 253 14.07 -13.42 -5.29
N PRO A 254 14.41 -14.17 -6.36
CA PRO A 254 15.54 -13.85 -7.23
C PRO A 254 15.51 -12.42 -7.79
N ILE A 255 14.33 -11.96 -8.27
CA ILE A 255 14.17 -10.58 -8.74
C ILE A 255 14.39 -9.59 -7.60
N ALA A 256 13.74 -9.79 -6.45
CA ALA A 256 13.83 -8.87 -5.32
C ALA A 256 15.28 -8.67 -4.84
N GLU A 257 16.02 -9.77 -4.67
CA GLU A 257 17.42 -9.73 -4.23
C GLU A 257 18.34 -9.10 -5.28
N ARG A 258 18.05 -9.31 -6.57
CA ARG A 258 18.82 -8.70 -7.65
C ARG A 258 18.60 -7.18 -7.72
N ILE A 259 17.39 -6.71 -7.47
CA ILE A 259 17.06 -5.29 -7.35
C ILE A 259 17.77 -4.69 -6.13
N ALA A 260 17.67 -5.31 -4.95
CA ALA A 260 18.32 -4.82 -3.72
C ALA A 260 19.83 -4.60 -3.91
N LYS A 261 20.52 -5.51 -4.62
CA LYS A 261 21.96 -5.38 -4.94
C LYS A 261 22.31 -4.20 -5.85
N ALA A 262 21.35 -3.68 -6.62
CA ALA A 262 21.58 -2.57 -7.55
C ALA A 262 21.25 -1.19 -6.96
N LEU A 263 20.45 -1.15 -5.89
CA LEU A 263 19.97 0.10 -5.31
C LEU A 263 20.98 0.70 -4.33
N GLN A 264 21.19 2.01 -4.45
CA GLN A 264 21.79 2.84 -3.42
C GLN A 264 20.69 3.39 -2.51
N ILE A 265 20.85 3.21 -1.20
CA ILE A 265 19.85 3.61 -0.21
C ILE A 265 19.83 5.13 -0.03
N ILE A 266 18.63 5.70 -0.02
CA ILE A 266 18.37 7.10 0.34
C ILE A 266 18.18 7.17 1.87
N PRO A 267 18.90 8.06 2.58
CA PRO A 267 18.67 8.27 4.01
C PRO A 267 17.29 8.92 4.23
N LEU A 268 16.42 8.24 4.98
CA LEU A 268 15.04 8.66 5.22
C LEU A 268 14.73 8.54 6.71
N LYS A 269 13.94 9.50 7.21
CA LYS A 269 13.36 9.39 8.55
C LYS A 269 12.23 8.35 8.51
N ARG A 270 12.31 7.36 9.40
CA ARG A 270 11.29 6.31 9.56
C ARG A 270 9.96 6.90 10.05
N ASP A 271 8.87 6.18 9.81
CA ASP A 271 7.53 6.58 10.28
C ASP A 271 7.42 6.54 11.80
N ASP A 272 8.11 5.61 12.45
CA ASP A 272 8.13 5.41 13.90
C ASP A 272 9.23 6.20 14.63
N ALA A 273 9.99 7.04 13.92
CA ALA A 273 11.04 7.83 14.53
C ALA A 273 10.45 9.02 15.31
N THR A 274 10.76 9.11 16.60
CA THR A 274 10.44 10.30 17.41
C THR A 274 11.13 11.54 16.83
N ASN A 275 10.44 12.68 16.84
CA ASN A 275 11.05 13.99 16.55
C ASN A 275 12.09 14.36 17.60
#